data_AF-T1KX23-F1
#
_entry.id   AF-T1KX23-F1
#
_cell.length_a   1.000
_cell.length_b   1.000
_cell.length_c   1.000
_cell.angle_alpha   90.00
_cell.angle_beta   90.00
_cell.angle_gamma   90.00
#
_symmetry.space_group_name_H-M   'P 1'
#
loop_
_entity.id
_entity.type
_entity.pdbx_description
1 polymer ?
#
loop_
_entity_poly.entity_id
_entity_poly.type
_entity_poly.pdbx_seq_one_letter_code
_entity_poly.pdbx_strand_id
1 'polypeptide(L)'
;MNKEVGRNSDKITIKVRLSDEDYHDIKIDWSNESFDYRKQLFHQLSAYTGIPVEHQEYVAVSRAFRHAHGLINTEWKDGIFNEGWNWEYDSKERAMNAFHDGDCFLFRTQLFAADTGLFCRYDLQHQSLVNETGCDRNYCYYLGRRSFTERVSELLKSDEMRKICDENGLRVGEQPDEFRRMNLNLNIAHLTHPVCTGLILAWPGLFRFDANHMYLRYRG
;
A
#
# COMPACT_ATOMS: atom_id res chain seq x y z
N MET A 1 2.87 -8.19 46.78
CA MET A 1 1.84 -8.45 45.76
C MET A 1 2.34 -7.82 44.47
N ASN A 2 3.06 -8.59 43.66
CA ASN A 2 3.70 -8.11 42.44
C ASN A 2 2.63 -7.95 41.36
N LYS A 3 2.44 -6.72 40.87
CA LYS A 3 1.71 -6.48 39.64
C LYS A 3 2.56 -7.04 38.50
N GLU A 4 2.06 -8.07 37.81
CA GLU A 4 2.55 -8.45 36.50
C GLU A 4 2.32 -7.25 35.57
N VAL A 5 3.38 -6.48 35.32
CA VAL A 5 3.44 -5.58 34.17
C VAL A 5 3.47 -6.49 32.96
N GLY A 6 2.38 -6.51 32.18
CA GLY A 6 2.29 -7.31 30.97
C GLY A 6 3.54 -7.09 30.12
N ARG A 7 4.30 -8.17 29.90
CA ARG A 7 5.42 -8.16 28.96
C ARG A 7 4.83 -7.90 27.58
N ASN A 8 4.82 -6.63 27.15
CA ASN A 8 4.84 -6.36 25.72
C ASN A 8 6.11 -7.04 25.20
N SER A 9 5.93 -8.11 24.43
CA SER A 9 7.05 -8.81 23.82
C SER A 9 7.76 -7.83 22.90
N ASP A 10 9.08 -7.68 23.07
CA ASP A 10 9.91 -6.87 22.18
C ASP A 10 9.86 -7.37 20.73
N LYS A 11 9.37 -8.59 20.52
CA LYS A 11 9.18 -9.20 19.19
C LYS A 11 7.74 -9.61 19.02
N ILE A 12 7.16 -9.25 17.88
CA ILE A 12 5.80 -9.64 17.51
C ILE A 12 5.81 -10.31 16.14
N THR A 13 4.80 -11.12 15.89
CA THR A 13 4.49 -11.70 14.58
C THR A 13 3.07 -11.28 14.21
N ILE A 14 2.95 -10.54 13.10
CA ILE A 14 1.66 -10.26 12.47
C ILE A 14 1.48 -11.18 11.27
N LYS A 15 0.24 -11.37 10.85
CA LYS A 15 -0.13 -12.20 9.71
C LYS A 15 -0.77 -11.34 8.65
N VAL A 16 -0.29 -11.43 7.41
CA VAL A 16 -0.91 -10.75 6.26
C VAL A 16 -1.33 -11.78 5.23
N ARG A 17 -2.44 -11.55 4.53
CA ARG A 17 -2.81 -12.37 3.38
C ARG A 17 -3.38 -11.55 2.26
N LEU A 18 -3.06 -11.96 1.05
CA LEU A 18 -3.87 -11.64 -0.13
C LEU A 18 -5.20 -12.41 -0.05
N SER A 19 -6.20 -11.90 -0.74
CA SER A 19 -7.58 -12.40 -0.69
C SER A 19 -7.74 -13.85 -1.19
N ASP A 20 -6.82 -14.30 -2.04
CA ASP A 20 -6.78 -15.62 -2.68
C ASP A 20 -5.67 -16.52 -2.14
N GLU A 21 -5.07 -16.17 -1.00
CA GLU A 21 -3.96 -16.90 -0.39
C GLU A 21 -4.13 -17.11 1.12
N ASP A 22 -3.27 -17.99 1.65
CA ASP A 22 -3.08 -18.19 3.09
C ASP A 22 -2.28 -17.05 3.72
N TYR A 23 -2.33 -17.00 5.06
CA TYR A 23 -1.57 -16.03 5.84
C TYR A 23 -0.06 -16.26 5.76
N HIS A 24 0.66 -15.16 5.57
CA HIS A 24 2.11 -15.05 5.65
C HIS A 24 2.50 -14.30 6.93
N ASP A 25 3.47 -14.83 7.65
CA ASP A 25 3.97 -14.23 8.89
C ASP A 25 4.98 -13.11 8.58
N ILE A 26 4.79 -11.96 9.21
CA ILE A 26 5.74 -10.85 9.23
C ILE A 26 6.20 -10.65 10.67
N LYS A 27 7.52 -10.63 10.88
CA LYS A 27 8.12 -10.49 12.21
C LYS A 27 8.64 -9.07 12.41
N ILE A 28 8.36 -8.47 13.56
CA ILE A 28 8.87 -7.15 13.93
C ILE A 28 9.54 -7.26 15.29
N ASP A 29 10.82 -6.92 15.36
CA ASP A 29 11.59 -6.78 16.59
C ASP A 29 11.75 -5.30 16.94
N TRP A 30 10.98 -4.85 17.93
CA TRP A 30 10.99 -3.50 18.46
C TRP A 30 12.32 -3.17 19.16
N SER A 31 13.06 -4.16 19.66
CA SER A 31 14.35 -3.93 20.34
C SER A 31 15.54 -3.80 19.39
N ASN A 32 15.34 -4.08 18.10
CA ASN A 32 16.41 -4.03 17.11
C ASN A 32 16.68 -2.59 16.64
N GLU A 33 17.68 -1.96 17.25
CA GLU A 33 18.10 -0.59 16.91
C GLU A 33 18.93 -0.51 15.61
N SER A 34 19.61 -1.59 15.22
CA SER A 34 20.48 -1.58 14.04
C SER A 34 19.71 -1.77 12.73
N PHE A 35 18.56 -2.43 12.80
CA PHE A 35 17.65 -2.60 11.67
C PHE A 35 16.24 -2.19 12.10
N ASP A 36 15.94 -0.90 11.89
CA ASP A 36 14.69 -0.26 12.28
C ASP A 36 13.44 -1.05 11.85
N TYR A 37 12.40 -1.00 12.69
CA TYR A 37 11.15 -1.74 12.51
C TYR A 37 10.46 -1.48 11.16
N ARG A 38 10.62 -0.30 10.56
CA ARG A 38 10.10 0.01 9.22
C ARG A 38 10.86 -0.77 8.16
N LYS A 39 12.20 -0.78 8.23
CA LYS A 39 13.02 -1.58 7.31
C LYS A 39 12.67 -3.06 7.41
N GLN A 40 12.51 -3.58 8.63
CA GLN A 40 12.04 -4.94 8.86
C GLN A 40 10.72 -5.24 8.12
N LEU A 41 9.73 -4.35 8.24
CA LEU A 41 8.43 -4.50 7.59
C LEU A 41 8.55 -4.44 6.06
N PHE A 42 9.14 -3.38 5.51
CA PHE A 42 9.19 -3.16 4.06
C PHE A 42 10.06 -4.18 3.32
N HIS A 43 11.15 -4.66 3.93
CA HIS A 43 11.93 -5.76 3.35
C HIS A 43 11.14 -7.08 3.30
N GLN A 44 10.39 -7.41 4.35
CA GLN A 44 9.53 -8.60 4.33
C GLN A 44 8.37 -8.45 3.33
N LEU A 45 7.79 -7.25 3.21
CA LEU A 45 6.78 -6.96 2.18
C LEU A 45 7.35 -7.00 0.77
N SER A 46 8.61 -6.58 0.58
CA SER A 46 9.32 -6.73 -0.69
C SER A 46 9.46 -8.20 -1.09
N ALA A 47 9.87 -9.05 -0.15
CA ALA A 47 9.92 -10.49 -0.37
C ALA A 47 8.53 -11.09 -0.64
N TYR A 48 7.50 -10.67 0.09
CA TYR A 48 6.14 -11.20 -0.04
C TYR A 48 5.46 -10.80 -1.35
N THR A 49 5.66 -9.56 -1.83
CA THR A 49 4.99 -9.01 -3.02
C THR A 49 5.84 -9.11 -4.29
N GLY A 50 7.15 -9.31 -4.13
CA GLY A 50 8.13 -9.17 -5.19
C GLY A 50 8.39 -7.72 -5.61
N ILE A 51 7.75 -6.70 -5.01
CA ILE A 51 7.98 -5.30 -5.35
C ILE A 51 9.28 -4.82 -4.67
N PRO A 52 10.25 -4.20 -5.39
CA PRO A 52 11.46 -3.69 -4.78
C PRO A 52 11.18 -2.63 -3.70
N VAL A 53 11.99 -2.57 -2.63
CA VAL A 53 11.76 -1.72 -1.45
C VAL A 53 11.67 -0.24 -1.84
N GLU A 54 12.51 0.19 -2.77
CA GLU A 54 12.61 1.56 -3.28
C GLU A 54 11.32 2.06 -3.97
N HIS A 55 10.42 1.16 -4.36
CA HIS A 55 9.11 1.52 -4.93
C HIS A 55 7.98 1.53 -3.90
N GLN A 56 8.24 1.13 -2.66
CA GLN A 56 7.26 1.06 -1.59
C GLN A 56 7.32 2.35 -0.77
N GLU A 57 6.23 3.12 -0.73
CA GLU A 57 6.24 4.41 -0.02
C GLU A 57 5.65 4.27 1.40
N TYR A 58 4.50 3.60 1.53
CA TYR A 58 3.70 3.68 2.74
C TYR A 58 2.86 2.41 2.99
N VAL A 59 2.66 2.09 4.26
CA VAL A 59 1.69 1.08 4.72
C VAL A 59 0.62 1.78 5.56
N ALA A 60 -0.63 1.74 5.12
CA ALA A 60 -1.80 2.12 5.90
C ALA A 60 -2.30 0.92 6.71
N VAL A 61 -2.58 1.11 8.00
CA VAL A 61 -3.08 0.07 8.91
C VAL A 61 -4.42 0.49 9.50
N SER A 62 -5.47 -0.25 9.16
CA SER A 62 -6.82 0.00 9.66
C SER A 62 -7.23 -1.07 10.66
N ARG A 63 -7.47 -0.66 11.90
CA ARG A 63 -7.95 -1.54 12.99
C ARG A 63 -9.36 -1.21 13.47
N ALA A 64 -9.74 0.05 13.35
CA ALA A 64 -11.06 0.54 13.68
C ALA A 64 -11.52 1.56 12.63
N PHE A 65 -12.84 1.71 12.49
CA PHE A 65 -13.42 2.69 11.60
C PHE A 65 -12.91 4.09 11.94
N ARG A 66 -12.19 4.74 11.01
CA ARG A 66 -11.56 6.08 11.14
C ARG A 66 -10.28 6.18 11.97
N HIS A 67 -9.69 5.06 12.38
CA HIS A 67 -8.34 5.04 12.96
C HIS A 67 -7.40 4.30 12.01
N ALA A 68 -6.84 5.06 11.07
CA ALA A 68 -5.75 4.62 10.23
C ALA A 68 -4.44 5.02 10.91
N HIS A 69 -3.67 4.02 11.32
CA HIS A 69 -2.24 4.20 11.56
C HIS A 69 -1.52 4.01 10.24
N GLY A 70 -0.24 4.36 10.19
CA GLY A 70 0.59 3.89 9.09
C GLY A 70 2.05 4.24 9.25
N LEU A 71 2.84 3.64 8.39
CA LEU A 71 4.30 3.65 8.45
C LEU A 71 4.84 4.07 7.09
N ILE A 72 5.78 5.00 7.10
CA ILE A 72 6.50 5.43 5.90
C ILE A 72 7.74 4.57 5.73
N ASN A 73 8.07 4.24 4.49
CA ASN A 73 9.32 3.56 4.17
C ASN A 73 10.49 4.53 4.25
N THR A 74 11.44 4.25 5.15
CA THR A 74 12.63 5.08 5.32
C THR A 74 13.59 5.01 4.13
N GLU A 75 13.43 4.01 3.27
CA GLU A 75 14.29 3.72 2.12
C GLU A 75 13.65 4.12 0.79
N TRP A 76 12.53 4.86 0.83
CA TRP A 76 11.88 5.40 -0.36
C TRP A 76 12.52 6.74 -0.79
N LYS A 77 13.03 6.78 -2.03
CA LYS A 77 13.57 7.98 -2.72
C LYS A 77 14.45 8.86 -1.84
N ASP A 78 15.48 8.23 -1.29
CA ASP A 78 16.54 8.85 -0.47
C ASP A 78 16.06 9.55 0.81
N GLY A 79 14.81 9.30 1.24
CA GLY A 79 14.27 9.78 2.50
C GLY A 79 13.88 11.25 2.54
N ILE A 80 13.92 11.99 1.42
CA ILE A 80 13.53 13.42 1.36
C ILE A 80 12.08 13.62 1.80
N PHE A 81 11.19 12.68 1.46
CA PHE A 81 9.78 12.74 1.87
C PHE A 81 9.60 12.57 3.39
N ASN A 82 10.52 11.87 4.05
CA ASN A 82 10.50 11.65 5.50
C ASN A 82 10.73 12.97 6.25
N GLU A 83 11.58 13.86 5.74
CA GLU A 83 11.88 15.15 6.40
C GLU A 83 10.63 16.03 6.62
N GLY A 84 9.63 15.94 5.74
CA GLY A 84 8.39 16.73 5.84
C GLY A 84 7.27 16.10 6.69
N TRP A 85 7.17 14.76 6.72
CA TRP A 85 6.01 14.04 7.27
C TRP A 85 6.33 13.12 8.47
N ASN A 86 7.60 12.98 8.86
CA ASN A 86 8.03 12.14 9.99
C ASN A 86 7.30 12.48 11.30
N TRP A 87 6.97 13.75 11.55
CA TRP A 87 6.33 14.16 12.80
C TRP A 87 4.89 13.68 12.94
N GLU A 88 4.19 13.39 11.83
CA GLU A 88 2.77 13.03 11.83
C GLU A 88 2.52 11.52 11.91
N TYR A 89 3.43 10.69 11.38
CA TYR A 89 3.18 9.24 11.20
C TYR A 89 4.14 8.30 11.94
N ASP A 90 5.23 8.78 12.55
CA ASP A 90 6.46 7.98 12.56
C ASP A 90 7.06 7.68 13.95
N SER A 91 6.27 7.79 15.03
CA SER A 91 6.75 7.36 16.35
C SER A 91 6.65 5.84 16.53
N LYS A 92 7.70 5.24 17.10
CA LYS A 92 7.71 3.81 17.48
C LYS A 92 6.46 3.42 18.29
N GLU A 93 6.01 4.29 19.19
CA GLU A 93 4.79 4.09 19.98
C GLU A 93 3.54 3.96 19.11
N ARG A 94 3.37 4.81 18.08
CA ARG A 94 2.25 4.70 17.13
C ARG A 94 2.31 3.40 16.34
N ALA A 95 3.49 2.97 15.93
CA ALA A 95 3.67 1.68 15.24
C ALA A 95 3.34 0.49 16.16
N MET A 96 3.75 0.53 17.43
CA MET A 96 3.40 -0.49 18.43
C MET A 96 1.89 -0.53 18.71
N ASN A 97 1.22 0.61 18.69
CA ASN A 97 -0.25 0.66 18.81
C ASN A 97 -0.96 0.16 17.54
N ALA A 98 -0.29 0.22 16.39
CA ALA A 98 -0.82 -0.27 15.11
C ALA A 98 -0.69 -1.79 14.97
N PHE A 99 0.36 -2.40 15.54
CA PHE A 99 0.66 -3.83 15.40
C PHE A 99 0.79 -4.52 16.75
N HIS A 100 -0.08 -5.50 16.99
CA HIS A 100 -0.04 -6.39 18.13
C HIS A 100 0.30 -7.81 17.67
N ASP A 101 0.92 -8.57 18.57
CA ASP A 101 1.27 -9.96 18.30
C ASP A 101 0.02 -10.79 17.97
N GLY A 102 0.09 -11.57 16.89
CA GLY A 102 -1.01 -12.40 16.40
C GLY A 102 -2.05 -11.66 15.56
N ASP A 103 -1.92 -10.35 15.35
CA ASP A 103 -2.86 -9.61 14.48
C ASP A 103 -2.88 -10.21 13.06
N CYS A 104 -4.09 -10.28 12.49
CA CYS A 104 -4.31 -10.84 11.16
C CYS A 104 -4.92 -9.77 10.25
N PHE A 105 -4.28 -9.52 9.11
CA PHE A 105 -4.65 -8.47 8.17
C PHE A 105 -4.91 -9.04 6.76
N LEU A 106 -5.93 -8.50 6.11
CA LEU A 106 -6.05 -8.60 4.67
C LEU A 106 -5.22 -7.50 4.02
N PHE A 107 -4.51 -7.88 2.96
CA PHE A 107 -3.49 -7.09 2.29
C PHE A 107 -4.01 -6.61 0.93
N ARG A 108 -3.74 -5.36 0.57
CA ARG A 108 -3.97 -4.83 -0.77
C ARG A 108 -2.80 -3.95 -1.20
N THR A 109 -2.42 -4.06 -2.46
CA THR A 109 -1.49 -3.16 -3.13
C THR A 109 -2.25 -2.06 -3.88
N GLN A 110 -1.79 -0.82 -3.78
CA GLN A 110 -2.27 0.30 -4.57
C GLN A 110 -1.10 0.92 -5.35
N LEU A 111 -1.31 1.23 -6.62
CA LEU A 111 -0.32 1.88 -7.47
C LEU A 111 -0.63 3.37 -7.59
N PHE A 112 0.40 4.19 -7.43
CA PHE A 112 0.33 5.63 -7.52
C PHE A 112 1.40 6.18 -8.46
N ALA A 113 1.14 7.39 -8.95
CA ALA A 113 2.09 8.19 -9.67
C ALA A 113 2.08 9.61 -9.09
N ALA A 114 3.26 10.18 -8.92
CA ALA A 114 3.46 11.59 -8.59
C ALA A 114 4.65 12.11 -9.39
N ASP A 115 5.00 13.39 -9.18
CA ASP A 115 6.17 14.02 -9.83
C ASP A 115 7.48 13.29 -9.51
N THR A 116 7.50 12.53 -8.41
CA THR A 116 8.65 11.73 -8.04
C THR A 116 8.74 10.41 -8.84
N GLY A 117 7.73 10.05 -9.63
CA GLY A 117 7.63 8.79 -10.39
C GLY A 117 6.55 7.84 -9.87
N LEU A 118 6.62 6.57 -10.29
CA LEU A 118 5.71 5.50 -9.84
C LEU A 118 6.15 4.89 -8.52
N PHE A 119 5.15 4.52 -7.71
CA PHE A 119 5.35 3.87 -6.42
C PHE A 119 4.07 3.15 -6.01
N CYS A 120 4.16 2.27 -5.02
CA CYS A 120 3.02 1.63 -4.41
C CYS A 120 2.86 2.00 -2.94
N ARG A 121 1.61 1.90 -2.49
CA ARG A 121 1.25 1.86 -1.06
C ARG A 121 0.56 0.54 -0.77
N TYR A 122 0.58 0.15 0.49
CA TYR A 122 -0.13 -1.03 0.97
C TYR A 122 -1.22 -0.63 1.94
N ASP A 123 -2.34 -1.34 1.89
CA ASP A 123 -3.33 -1.30 2.96
C ASP A 123 -3.39 -2.63 3.68
N LEU A 124 -3.34 -2.56 5.00
CA LEU A 124 -3.59 -3.65 5.92
C LEU A 124 -4.94 -3.39 6.60
N GLN A 125 -5.93 -4.22 6.28
CA GLN A 125 -7.25 -4.19 6.91
C GLN A 125 -7.32 -5.30 7.95
N HIS A 126 -7.46 -4.95 9.23
CA HIS A 126 -7.56 -5.96 10.28
C HIS A 126 -8.79 -6.86 10.01
N GLN A 127 -8.63 -8.17 10.23
CA GLN A 127 -9.66 -9.16 9.89
C GLN A 127 -11.05 -8.86 10.48
N SER A 128 -11.10 -8.20 11.65
CA SER A 128 -12.36 -7.82 12.29
C SER A 128 -13.15 -6.74 11.55
N LEU A 129 -12.54 -6.06 10.56
CA LEU A 129 -13.17 -5.02 9.76
C LEU A 129 -13.70 -5.53 8.41
N VAL A 130 -13.33 -6.74 8.02
CA VAL A 130 -13.63 -7.27 6.69
C VAL A 130 -14.62 -8.41 6.82
N ASN A 131 -15.67 -8.38 5.99
CA ASN A 131 -16.59 -9.50 5.88
C ASN A 131 -15.98 -10.60 5.01
N GLU A 132 -16.25 -11.87 5.31
CA GLU A 132 -15.63 -13.01 4.62
C GLU A 132 -15.92 -13.10 3.11
N THR A 133 -16.91 -12.37 2.60
CA THR A 133 -17.36 -12.48 1.22
C THR A 133 -17.52 -11.12 0.53
N GLY A 134 -16.88 -10.98 -0.63
CA GLY A 134 -17.13 -9.89 -1.58
C GLY A 134 -16.44 -8.57 -1.23
N CYS A 135 -16.53 -7.59 -2.13
CA CYS A 135 -15.97 -6.26 -1.87
C CYS A 135 -16.96 -5.44 -1.02
N ASP A 136 -16.48 -4.89 0.09
CA ASP A 136 -17.23 -4.02 0.98
C ASP A 136 -16.60 -2.63 1.06
N ARG A 137 -17.05 -1.83 2.02
CA ARG A 137 -16.57 -0.45 2.22
C ARG A 137 -15.12 -0.34 2.70
N ASN A 138 -14.56 -1.42 3.25
CA ASN A 138 -13.26 -1.48 3.89
C ASN A 138 -12.25 -2.23 3.01
N TYR A 139 -12.69 -3.25 2.27
CA TYR A 139 -11.79 -4.09 1.48
C TYR A 139 -12.43 -4.59 0.20
N CYS A 140 -11.64 -4.63 -0.88
CA CYS A 140 -12.06 -5.30 -2.11
C CYS A 140 -11.18 -6.51 -2.41
N TYR A 141 -11.80 -7.68 -2.35
CA TYR A 141 -11.16 -8.96 -2.61
C TYR A 141 -10.51 -9.00 -3.99
N TYR A 142 -11.15 -8.49 -5.05
CA TYR A 142 -10.53 -8.49 -6.38
C TYR A 142 -9.19 -7.74 -6.42
N LEU A 143 -9.12 -6.56 -5.79
CA LEU A 143 -7.90 -5.75 -5.73
C LEU A 143 -6.85 -6.31 -4.75
N GLY A 144 -7.30 -7.17 -3.84
CA GLY A 144 -6.45 -7.87 -2.89
C GLY A 144 -5.91 -9.20 -3.39
N ARG A 145 -6.04 -9.52 -4.67
CA ARG A 145 -5.53 -10.78 -5.25
C ARG A 145 -4.06 -10.72 -5.59
N ARG A 146 -3.38 -11.87 -5.56
CA ARG A 146 -1.99 -12.03 -6.02
C ARG A 146 -1.77 -11.48 -7.42
N SER A 147 -2.63 -11.85 -8.36
CA SER A 147 -2.55 -11.39 -9.75
C SER A 147 -2.56 -9.87 -9.92
N PHE A 148 -3.24 -9.13 -9.03
CA PHE A 148 -3.23 -7.67 -9.05
C PHE A 148 -1.88 -7.13 -8.57
N THR A 149 -1.38 -7.62 -7.43
CA THR A 149 -0.07 -7.25 -6.88
C THR A 149 1.08 -7.61 -7.83
N GLU A 150 1.03 -8.77 -8.49
CA GLU A 150 2.02 -9.17 -9.50
C GLU A 150 2.06 -8.20 -10.67
N ARG A 151 0.89 -7.82 -11.19
CA ARG A 151 0.81 -6.86 -12.29
C ARG A 151 1.36 -5.48 -11.92
N VAL A 152 1.17 -5.06 -10.66
CA VAL A 152 1.81 -3.85 -10.12
C VAL A 152 3.33 -4.03 -10.02
N SER A 153 3.79 -5.19 -9.56
CA SER A 153 5.22 -5.53 -9.46
C SER A 153 5.92 -5.52 -10.82
N GLU A 154 5.33 -6.15 -11.83
CA GLU A 154 5.83 -6.17 -13.19
C GLU A 154 5.97 -4.75 -13.75
N LEU A 155 4.95 -3.90 -13.53
CA LEU A 155 4.96 -2.53 -14.00
C LEU A 155 6.05 -1.70 -13.33
N LEU A 156 6.21 -1.82 -12.01
CA LEU A 156 7.24 -1.08 -11.26
C LEU A 156 8.66 -1.50 -11.63
N LYS A 157 8.85 -2.76 -12.06
CA LYS A 157 10.14 -3.27 -12.55
C LYS A 157 10.41 -2.99 -14.02
N SER A 158 9.42 -2.52 -14.79
CA SER A 158 9.58 -2.29 -16.23
C SER A 158 10.56 -1.14 -16.48
N ASP A 159 11.56 -1.43 -17.31
CA ASP A 159 12.52 -0.45 -17.78
C ASP A 159 11.84 0.66 -18.59
N GLU A 160 10.80 0.33 -19.37
CA GLU A 160 10.01 1.33 -20.10
C GLU A 160 9.33 2.31 -19.14
N MET A 161 8.76 1.80 -18.05
CA MET A 161 8.12 2.65 -17.06
C MET A 161 9.10 3.56 -16.34
N ARG A 162 10.25 3.02 -15.95
CA ARG A 162 11.32 3.81 -15.35
C ARG A 162 11.78 4.92 -16.29
N LYS A 163 12.00 4.62 -17.58
CA LYS A 163 12.34 5.62 -18.59
C LYS A 163 11.27 6.69 -18.76
N ILE A 164 9.99 6.31 -18.80
CA ILE A 164 8.92 7.29 -18.96
C ILE A 164 8.84 8.22 -17.74
N CYS A 165 9.04 7.71 -16.53
CA CYS A 165 9.00 8.53 -15.32
C CYS A 165 10.25 9.41 -15.18
N ASP A 166 11.43 8.86 -15.50
CA ASP A 166 12.72 9.50 -15.26
C ASP A 166 13.19 10.37 -16.44
N GLU A 167 13.09 9.88 -17.69
CA GLU A 167 13.59 10.56 -18.90
C GLU A 167 12.63 11.63 -19.42
N ASN A 168 11.31 11.40 -19.34
CA ASN A 168 10.32 12.42 -19.75
C ASN A 168 9.98 13.39 -18.61
N GLY A 169 10.54 13.19 -17.41
CA GLY A 169 10.31 14.05 -16.25
C GLY A 169 8.83 14.23 -15.95
N LEU A 170 8.07 13.13 -15.92
CA LEU A 170 6.61 13.17 -15.87
C LEU A 170 6.13 13.81 -14.55
N ARG A 171 5.88 15.12 -14.60
CA ARG A 171 5.35 15.89 -13.47
C ARG A 171 3.84 15.81 -13.48
N VAL A 172 3.28 14.78 -12.86
CA VAL A 172 1.84 14.56 -12.72
C VAL A 172 1.09 15.82 -12.29
N GLY A 173 1.67 16.64 -11.40
CA GLY A 173 1.08 17.89 -10.94
C GLY A 173 1.09 19.02 -11.97
N GLU A 174 2.10 19.07 -12.83
CA GLU A 174 2.27 20.12 -13.85
C GLU A 174 1.67 19.72 -15.22
N GLN A 175 1.64 18.42 -15.52
CA GLN A 175 1.25 17.85 -16.81
C GLN A 175 0.22 16.70 -16.67
N PRO A 176 -0.95 16.95 -16.06
CA PRO A 176 -1.95 15.91 -15.80
C PRO A 176 -2.48 15.24 -17.09
N ASP A 177 -2.56 15.99 -18.19
CA ASP A 177 -2.99 15.46 -19.49
C ASP A 177 -1.97 14.51 -20.12
N GLU A 178 -0.68 14.75 -19.92
CA GLU A 178 0.37 13.86 -20.42
C GLU A 178 0.39 12.55 -19.63
N PHE A 179 0.28 12.62 -18.29
CA PHE A 179 0.10 11.45 -17.46
C PHE A 179 -1.15 10.64 -17.85
N ARG A 180 -2.25 11.32 -18.16
CA ARG A 180 -3.47 10.65 -18.65
C ARG A 180 -3.24 9.96 -20.00
N ARG A 181 -2.59 10.62 -20.97
CA ARG A 181 -2.26 10.01 -22.27
C ARG A 181 -1.33 8.81 -22.10
N MET A 182 -0.35 8.91 -21.22
CA MET A 182 0.55 7.83 -20.86
C MET A 182 -0.23 6.64 -20.29
N ASN A 183 -1.09 6.86 -19.30
CA ASN A 183 -1.94 5.82 -18.72
C ASN A 183 -2.81 5.10 -19.76
N LEU A 184 -3.32 5.83 -20.74
CA LEU A 184 -4.10 5.28 -21.84
C LEU A 184 -3.23 4.49 -22.83
N ASN A 185 -2.08 5.02 -23.22
CA ASN A 185 -1.17 4.38 -24.17
C ASN A 185 -0.58 3.07 -23.63
N LEU A 186 -0.24 3.06 -22.34
CA LEU A 186 0.29 1.88 -21.64
C LEU A 186 -0.81 0.95 -21.15
N ASN A 187 -2.07 1.37 -21.24
CA ASN A 187 -3.22 0.65 -20.73
C ASN A 187 -3.07 0.26 -19.23
N ILE A 188 -2.68 1.23 -18.39
CA ILE A 188 -2.50 1.03 -16.93
C ILE A 188 -3.50 1.83 -16.09
N ALA A 189 -4.44 2.54 -16.72
CA ALA A 189 -5.47 3.31 -16.02
C ALA A 189 -6.27 2.44 -15.02
N HIS A 190 -6.54 1.19 -15.37
CA HIS A 190 -7.25 0.24 -14.50
C HIS A 190 -6.43 -0.21 -13.27
N LEU A 191 -5.13 0.05 -13.26
CA LEU A 191 -4.23 -0.23 -12.12
C LEU A 191 -4.04 0.99 -11.23
N THR A 192 -3.93 2.20 -11.82
CA THR A 192 -3.76 3.45 -11.09
C THR A 192 -5.07 4.01 -10.54
N HIS A 193 -6.21 3.66 -11.16
CA HIS A 193 -7.55 4.06 -10.75
C HIS A 193 -8.50 2.85 -10.72
N PRO A 194 -8.23 1.86 -9.85
CA PRO A 194 -9.02 0.64 -9.81
C PRO A 194 -10.44 0.93 -9.33
N VAL A 195 -11.43 0.45 -10.09
CA VAL A 195 -12.85 0.58 -9.75
C VAL A 195 -13.31 -0.62 -8.95
N CYS A 196 -13.86 -0.36 -7.77
CA CYS A 196 -14.61 -1.34 -6.99
C CYS A 196 -16.03 -0.81 -6.74
N THR A 197 -17.02 -1.48 -7.32
CA THR A 197 -18.43 -1.11 -7.15
C THR A 197 -18.89 -1.21 -5.69
N GLY A 198 -18.39 -2.19 -4.93
CA GLY A 198 -18.67 -2.31 -3.49
C GLY A 198 -18.17 -1.11 -2.67
N LEU A 199 -16.97 -0.61 -2.97
CA LEU A 199 -16.42 0.60 -2.34
C LEU A 199 -17.20 1.86 -2.75
N ILE A 200 -17.56 1.98 -4.04
CA ILE A 200 -18.31 3.12 -4.56
C ILE A 200 -19.70 3.20 -3.92
N LEU A 201 -20.42 2.08 -3.83
CA LEU A 201 -21.76 2.02 -3.24
C LEU A 201 -21.74 2.40 -1.75
N ALA A 202 -20.64 2.13 -1.05
CA ALA A 202 -20.49 2.52 0.35
C ALA A 202 -20.19 4.01 0.55
N TRP A 203 -19.66 4.70 -0.48
CA TRP A 203 -19.25 6.11 -0.42
C TRP A 203 -19.69 6.93 -1.65
N PRO A 204 -20.99 7.03 -1.93
CA PRO A 204 -21.50 7.63 -3.17
C PRO A 204 -21.19 9.13 -3.32
N GLY A 205 -20.85 9.83 -2.22
CA GLY A 205 -20.48 11.26 -2.24
C GLY A 205 -18.99 11.54 -2.47
N LEU A 206 -18.11 10.56 -2.28
CA LEU A 206 -16.65 10.73 -2.42
C LEU A 206 -16.13 10.35 -3.81
N PHE A 207 -16.80 9.40 -4.47
CA PHE A 207 -16.40 8.94 -5.81
C PHE A 207 -17.38 9.49 -6.86
N ARG A 208 -17.08 10.68 -7.42
CA ARG A 208 -17.70 11.09 -8.70
C ARG A 208 -17.11 10.21 -9.79
N PHE A 209 -17.88 9.20 -10.20
CA PHE A 209 -17.51 8.29 -11.26
C PHE A 209 -17.52 9.02 -12.62
N ASP A 210 -16.36 9.39 -13.15
CA ASP A 210 -16.24 9.81 -14.55
C ASP A 210 -15.85 8.60 -15.41
N ALA A 211 -16.87 7.89 -15.88
CA ALA A 211 -16.73 6.73 -16.75
C ALA A 211 -15.90 7.03 -18.02
N ASN A 212 -15.85 8.28 -18.49
CA ASN A 212 -15.15 8.64 -19.72
C ASN A 212 -13.63 8.50 -19.63
N HIS A 213 -13.09 8.31 -18.42
CA HIS A 213 -11.65 8.24 -18.16
C HIS A 213 -11.13 6.81 -18.04
N MET A 214 -12.02 5.80 -18.02
CA MET A 214 -11.69 4.40 -17.71
C MET A 214 -11.95 3.41 -18.84
N TYR A 215 -12.59 3.84 -19.93
CA TYR A 215 -12.76 2.98 -21.11
C TYR A 215 -11.56 3.07 -22.06
N LEU A 216 -11.03 1.90 -22.38
CA LEU A 216 -10.14 1.64 -23.50
C LEU A 216 -10.71 2.26 -24.78
N ARG A 217 -9.96 3.17 -25.41
CA ARG A 217 -10.07 3.30 -26.86
C ARG A 217 -9.47 2.02 -27.43
N TYR A 218 -10.31 1.03 -27.72
CA TYR A 218 -9.94 -0.07 -28.61
C TYR A 218 -9.34 0.57 -29.87
N ARG A 219 -8.04 0.38 -30.10
CA ARG A 219 -7.46 0.60 -31.42
C ARG A 219 -7.92 -0.58 -32.26
N GLY A 220 -8.92 -0.32 -33.12
CA GLY A 220 -9.14 -1.15 -34.30
C GLY A 220 -7.97 -1.05 -35.26
#